data_AF-U7UJF2-F1
#
_entry.id   AF-U7UJF2-F1
#
_cell.length_a   1.000
_cell.length_b   1.000
_cell.length_c   1.000
_cell.angle_alpha   90.00
_cell.angle_beta   90.00
_cell.angle_gamma   90.00
#
_symmetry.space_group_name_H-M   'P 1'
#
loop_
_entity.id
_entity.type
_entity.pdbx_description
1 polymer ?
#
loop_
_entity_poly.entity_id
_entity_poly.type
_entity_poly.pdbx_seq_one_letter_code
_entity_poly.pdbx_strand_id
1 'polypeptide(L)'
;MGIDLHKKVLLFLGRIAQEKNLLEIVYNFKYLIKEDDSYILLIAGDGPYKKELENIVSEFNLENRVFFTGMIKPSDTYKYYRLSDVFISASNSETQGLTYIEAMVNGLPEVVKYDDCLKGLLEEGKNGFYFSNAEEFKKGIKKIFANRETYMNMKKNALTSGNKYSKEEFAKSVFEVYKSAIKNYKFPKKYSTTMLRKIKIGGKRQFRKLKKIPLPLLEKLKLD
;
A
#
# COMPACT_ATOMS: atom_id res chain seq x y z
N MET A 1 -13.78 -21.08 -11.39
CA MET A 1 -14.38 -20.84 -10.06
C MET A 1 -15.87 -20.74 -10.28
N GLY A 2 -16.66 -21.69 -9.79
CA GLY A 2 -18.12 -21.71 -9.98
C GLY A 2 -18.84 -20.67 -9.12
N ILE A 3 -18.37 -19.41 -9.18
CA ILE A 3 -18.97 -18.29 -8.46
C ILE A 3 -20.23 -17.87 -9.22
N ASP A 4 -21.35 -17.88 -8.54
CA ASP A 4 -22.62 -17.34 -9.04
C ASP A 4 -22.47 -15.84 -9.32
N LEU A 5 -22.73 -15.44 -10.57
CA LEU A 5 -22.61 -14.07 -11.06
C LEU A 5 -23.59 -13.09 -10.38
N HIS A 6 -24.58 -13.59 -9.65
CA HIS A 6 -25.51 -12.76 -8.89
C HIS A 6 -25.06 -12.50 -7.45
N LYS A 7 -24.00 -13.16 -6.97
CA LYS A 7 -23.45 -12.94 -5.63
C LYS A 7 -22.49 -11.76 -5.63
N LYS A 8 -22.51 -11.00 -4.53
CA LYS A 8 -21.58 -9.90 -4.25
C LYS A 8 -20.31 -10.47 -3.65
N VAL A 9 -19.16 -10.10 -4.21
CA VAL A 9 -17.88 -10.70 -3.86
C VAL A 9 -17.08 -9.77 -2.96
N LEU A 10 -16.84 -10.23 -1.72
CA LEU A 10 -15.95 -9.57 -0.76
C LEU A 10 -14.55 -10.15 -0.93
N LEU A 11 -13.56 -9.31 -1.22
CA LEU A 11 -12.20 -9.74 -1.53
C LEU A 11 -11.25 -9.40 -0.40
N PHE A 12 -10.54 -10.41 0.08
CA PHE A 12 -9.23 -10.21 0.69
C PHE A 12 -8.16 -10.66 -0.31
N LEU A 13 -7.12 -9.85 -0.51
CA LEU A 13 -5.97 -10.22 -1.34
C LEU A 13 -4.67 -9.98 -0.56
N GLY A 14 -3.87 -11.02 -0.40
CA GLY A 14 -2.60 -10.93 0.32
C GLY A 14 -2.13 -12.26 0.90
N ARG A 15 -1.02 -12.20 1.64
CA ARG A 15 -0.48 -13.37 2.35
C ARG A 15 -1.46 -13.83 3.44
N ILE A 16 -1.75 -15.12 3.51
CA ILE A 16 -2.58 -15.70 4.58
C ILE A 16 -1.70 -15.96 5.80
N ALA A 17 -1.63 -14.98 6.70
CA ALA A 17 -0.78 -14.99 7.89
C ALA A 17 -1.53 -14.41 9.11
N GLN A 18 -1.08 -14.73 10.32
CA GLN A 18 -1.77 -14.38 11.57
C GLN A 18 -1.94 -12.87 11.74
N GLU A 19 -0.94 -12.07 11.35
CA GLU A 19 -0.98 -10.61 11.41
C GLU A 19 -2.06 -9.97 10.52
N LYS A 20 -2.56 -10.69 9.52
CA LYS A 20 -3.69 -10.25 8.66
C LYS A 20 -5.05 -10.49 9.29
N ASN A 21 -5.09 -11.29 10.36
CA ASN A 21 -6.27 -11.50 11.19
C ASN A 21 -7.52 -11.90 10.38
N LEU A 22 -7.33 -12.81 9.42
CA LEU A 22 -8.41 -13.31 8.56
C LEU A 22 -9.50 -14.07 9.33
N LEU A 23 -9.18 -14.57 10.53
CA LEU A 23 -10.16 -15.17 11.42
C LEU A 23 -11.29 -14.18 11.77
N GLU A 24 -10.96 -12.92 12.05
CA GLU A 24 -11.96 -11.88 12.32
C GLU A 24 -12.86 -11.63 11.11
N ILE A 25 -12.29 -11.62 9.90
CA ILE A 25 -13.07 -11.53 8.65
C ILE A 25 -14.03 -12.72 8.52
N VAL A 26 -13.56 -13.95 8.68
CA VAL A 26 -14.39 -15.16 8.53
C VAL A 26 -15.51 -15.18 9.58
N TYR A 27 -15.19 -14.80 10.83
CA TYR A 27 -16.18 -14.69 11.89
C TYR A 27 -17.24 -13.63 11.57
N ASN A 28 -16.84 -12.42 11.18
CA ASN A 28 -17.79 -11.36 10.82
C ASN A 28 -18.64 -11.75 9.59
N PHE A 29 -18.03 -12.40 8.60
CA PHE A 29 -18.69 -12.89 7.41
C PHE A 29 -19.77 -13.92 7.74
N LYS A 30 -19.53 -14.84 8.67
CA LYS A 30 -20.52 -15.83 9.16
C LYS A 30 -21.82 -15.17 9.62
N TYR A 31 -21.75 -14.05 10.33
CA TYR A 31 -22.95 -13.34 10.80
C TYR A 31 -23.60 -12.51 9.70
N LEU A 32 -22.80 -11.92 8.79
CA LEU A 32 -23.32 -11.20 7.64
C LEU A 32 -24.22 -12.09 6.78
N ILE A 33 -23.75 -13.31 6.44
CA ILE A 33 -24.49 -14.20 5.54
C ILE A 33 -25.74 -14.85 6.16
N LYS A 34 -25.86 -14.84 7.49
CA LYS A 34 -27.08 -15.26 8.17
C LYS A 34 -28.24 -14.30 7.92
N GLU A 35 -27.94 -13.03 7.69
CA GLU A 35 -28.94 -11.98 7.43
C GLU A 35 -29.20 -11.79 5.92
N ASP A 36 -28.19 -12.00 5.09
CA ASP A 36 -28.26 -11.80 3.64
C ASP A 36 -27.28 -12.76 2.96
N ASP A 37 -27.81 -13.77 2.28
CA ASP A 37 -27.02 -14.83 1.67
C ASP A 37 -26.40 -14.42 0.32
N SER A 38 -26.58 -13.16 -0.12
CA SER A 38 -26.08 -12.66 -1.40
C SER A 38 -24.57 -12.43 -1.44
N TYR A 39 -23.84 -12.62 -0.34
CA TYR A 39 -22.39 -12.42 -0.29
C TYR A 39 -21.60 -13.72 -0.39
N ILE A 40 -20.44 -13.63 -1.02
CA ILE A 40 -19.35 -14.61 -0.90
C ILE A 40 -18.06 -13.92 -0.48
N LEU A 41 -17.17 -14.68 0.16
CA LEU A 41 -15.85 -14.24 0.57
C LEU A 41 -14.81 -14.92 -0.31
N LEU A 42 -14.01 -14.13 -1.01
CA LEU A 42 -12.89 -14.59 -1.83
C LEU A 42 -11.57 -14.23 -1.13
N ILE A 43 -10.82 -15.25 -0.73
CA ILE A 43 -9.51 -15.12 -0.09
C ILE A 43 -8.46 -15.45 -1.14
N ALA A 44 -7.88 -14.38 -1.69
CA ALA A 44 -6.93 -14.39 -2.78
C ALA A 44 -5.48 -14.39 -2.26
N GLY A 45 -4.87 -15.57 -2.17
CA GLY A 45 -3.48 -15.72 -1.74
C GLY A 45 -3.17 -17.05 -1.05
N ASP A 46 -1.97 -17.12 -0.51
CA ASP A 46 -1.48 -18.28 0.23
C ASP A 46 -0.65 -17.84 1.44
N GLY A 47 -0.34 -18.77 2.33
CA GLY A 47 0.50 -18.49 3.48
C GLY A 47 0.40 -19.51 4.59
N PRO A 48 1.22 -19.35 5.64
CA PRO A 48 1.35 -20.33 6.72
C PRO A 48 0.06 -20.56 7.49
N TYR A 49 -0.87 -19.59 7.50
CA TYR A 49 -2.11 -19.67 8.26
C TYR A 49 -3.28 -20.29 7.45
N LYS A 50 -3.06 -20.66 6.18
CA LYS A 50 -4.13 -21.10 5.29
C LYS A 50 -4.87 -22.34 5.77
N LYS A 51 -4.12 -23.39 6.15
CA LYS A 51 -4.72 -24.67 6.56
C LYS A 51 -5.60 -24.52 7.81
N GLU A 52 -5.15 -23.72 8.77
CA GLU A 52 -5.93 -23.45 9.97
C GLU A 52 -7.21 -22.68 9.63
N LEU A 53 -7.11 -21.67 8.76
CA LEU A 53 -8.26 -20.89 8.31
C LEU A 53 -9.27 -21.74 7.51
N GLU A 54 -8.81 -22.67 6.67
CA GLU A 54 -9.66 -23.63 5.95
C GLU A 54 -10.42 -24.55 6.91
N ASN A 55 -9.76 -25.03 7.98
CA ASN A 55 -10.43 -25.83 9.02
C ASN A 55 -11.54 -25.03 9.72
N ILE A 56 -11.28 -23.77 10.08
CA ILE A 56 -12.27 -22.89 10.73
C ILE A 56 -13.46 -22.63 9.80
N VAL A 57 -13.20 -22.41 8.50
CA VAL A 57 -14.26 -22.28 7.48
C VAL A 57 -15.12 -23.54 7.45
N SER A 58 -14.53 -24.73 7.57
CA SER A 58 -15.26 -25.99 7.60
C SER A 58 -16.04 -26.20 8.90
N GLU A 59 -15.45 -25.90 10.06
CA GLU A 59 -16.15 -25.92 11.35
C GLU A 59 -17.37 -24.98 11.36
N PHE A 60 -17.30 -23.88 10.62
CA PHE A 60 -18.41 -22.93 10.48
C PHE A 60 -19.39 -23.29 9.36
N ASN A 61 -19.17 -24.37 8.61
CA ASN A 61 -19.96 -24.81 7.45
C ASN A 61 -20.06 -23.71 6.37
N LEU A 62 -18.94 -23.05 6.06
CA LEU A 62 -18.85 -21.91 5.15
C LEU A 62 -18.20 -22.24 3.80
N GLU A 63 -17.90 -23.51 3.50
CA GLU A 63 -17.17 -23.96 2.31
C GLU A 63 -17.86 -23.58 1.00
N ASN A 64 -19.19 -23.44 1.03
CA ASN A 64 -20.00 -23.01 -0.12
C ASN A 64 -20.09 -21.48 -0.27
N ARG A 65 -19.39 -20.72 0.56
CA ARG A 65 -19.44 -19.24 0.63
C ARG A 65 -18.07 -18.58 0.79
N VAL A 66 -17.05 -19.31 1.25
CA VAL A 66 -15.68 -18.82 1.39
C VAL A 66 -14.79 -19.61 0.44
N PHE A 67 -14.15 -18.91 -0.49
CA PHE A 67 -13.35 -19.50 -1.55
C PHE A 67 -11.89 -19.09 -1.42
N PHE A 68 -10.99 -20.07 -1.41
CA PHE A 68 -9.54 -19.86 -1.41
C PHE A 68 -9.00 -20.05 -2.82
N THR A 69 -8.24 -19.07 -3.31
CA THR A 69 -7.63 -19.14 -4.64
C THR A 69 -6.31 -19.91 -4.64
N GLY A 70 -5.65 -19.97 -3.48
CA GLY A 70 -4.23 -20.30 -3.37
C GLY A 70 -3.32 -19.19 -3.91
N MET A 71 -2.04 -19.50 -4.07
CA MET A 71 -1.05 -18.56 -4.58
C MET A 71 -1.43 -18.02 -5.96
N ILE A 72 -1.46 -16.69 -6.10
CA ILE A 72 -1.75 -15.99 -7.35
C ILE A 72 -0.47 -15.38 -7.91
N LYS A 73 -0.25 -15.49 -9.22
CA LYS A 73 0.85 -14.80 -9.89
C LYS A 73 0.61 -13.28 -9.81
N PRO A 74 1.64 -12.46 -9.54
CA PRO A 74 1.48 -11.01 -9.51
C PRO A 74 0.84 -10.42 -10.77
N SER A 75 1.10 -11.00 -11.94
CA SER A 75 0.48 -10.59 -13.21
C SER A 75 -1.03 -10.84 -13.29
N ASP A 76 -1.59 -11.67 -12.42
CA ASP A 76 -2.99 -12.09 -12.43
C ASP A 76 -3.84 -11.46 -11.31
N THR A 77 -3.23 -10.75 -10.35
CA THR A 77 -3.93 -10.15 -9.20
C THR A 77 -5.06 -9.21 -9.62
N TYR A 78 -4.86 -8.43 -10.69
CA TYR A 78 -5.88 -7.53 -11.25
C TYR A 78 -7.20 -8.24 -11.60
N LYS A 79 -7.15 -9.54 -11.95
CA LYS A 79 -8.35 -10.32 -12.28
C LYS A 79 -9.25 -10.45 -11.06
N TYR A 80 -8.67 -10.68 -9.90
CA TYR A 80 -9.40 -10.85 -8.65
C TYR A 80 -10.00 -9.54 -8.16
N TYR A 81 -9.28 -8.43 -8.29
CA TYR A 81 -9.85 -7.11 -8.04
C TYR A 81 -11.05 -6.84 -8.95
N ARG A 82 -10.92 -7.06 -10.27
CA ARG A 82 -12.02 -6.80 -11.22
C ARG A 82 -13.24 -7.72 -11.07
N LEU A 83 -13.04 -8.92 -10.55
CA LEU A 83 -14.12 -9.86 -10.24
C LEU A 83 -14.84 -9.54 -8.93
N SER A 84 -14.33 -8.58 -8.14
CA SER A 84 -14.80 -8.32 -6.79
C SER A 84 -15.51 -6.98 -6.65
N ASP A 85 -16.36 -6.88 -5.64
CA ASP A 85 -17.21 -5.71 -5.45
C ASP A 85 -16.71 -4.81 -4.32
N VAL A 86 -16.11 -5.39 -3.27
CA VAL A 86 -15.59 -4.68 -2.08
C VAL A 86 -14.29 -5.33 -1.65
N PHE A 87 -13.31 -4.53 -1.28
CA PHE A 87 -12.08 -5.00 -0.66
C PHE A 87 -12.20 -4.96 0.87
N ILE A 88 -11.73 -6.01 1.54
CA ILE A 88 -11.78 -6.13 2.99
C ILE A 88 -10.42 -6.50 3.59
N SER A 89 -10.13 -5.97 4.77
CA SER A 89 -8.89 -6.24 5.51
C SER A 89 -9.11 -6.07 7.01
N ALA A 90 -8.64 -7.03 7.80
CA ALA A 90 -8.62 -6.94 9.26
C ALA A 90 -7.19 -6.86 9.80
N SER A 91 -6.22 -6.51 8.94
CA SER A 91 -4.80 -6.51 9.28
C SER A 91 -4.54 -5.64 10.52
N ASN A 92 -3.77 -6.18 11.47
CA ASN A 92 -3.43 -5.46 12.70
C ASN A 92 -2.35 -4.40 12.47
N SER A 93 -1.56 -4.55 11.41
CA SER A 93 -0.58 -3.57 10.97
C SER A 93 -0.32 -3.76 9.48
N GLU A 94 -0.25 -2.66 8.73
CA GLU A 94 0.29 -2.63 7.39
C GLU A 94 1.40 -1.62 7.17
N THR A 95 2.43 -2.03 6.42
CA THR A 95 3.61 -1.20 6.20
C THR A 95 3.42 -0.18 5.10
N GLN A 96 2.96 -0.61 3.93
CA GLN A 96 2.92 0.23 2.72
C GLN A 96 1.50 0.46 2.18
N GLY A 97 0.53 -0.37 2.57
CA GLY A 97 -0.86 -0.22 2.13
C GLY A 97 -1.10 -0.38 0.63
N LEU A 98 -0.18 -1.01 -0.12
CA LEU A 98 -0.28 -1.13 -1.58
C LEU A 98 -1.54 -1.86 -2.03
N THR A 99 -1.98 -2.89 -1.30
CA THR A 99 -3.18 -3.66 -1.64
C THR A 99 -4.45 -2.81 -1.54
N TYR A 100 -4.49 -1.82 -0.65
CA TYR A 100 -5.60 -0.85 -0.56
C TYR A 100 -5.62 0.05 -1.78
N ILE A 101 -4.46 0.61 -2.15
CA ILE A 101 -4.33 1.44 -3.36
C ILE A 101 -4.72 0.63 -4.61
N GLU A 102 -4.23 -0.61 -4.73
CA GLU A 102 -4.54 -1.53 -5.82
C GLU A 102 -6.05 -1.84 -5.91
N ALA A 103 -6.72 -2.04 -4.77
CA ALA A 103 -8.17 -2.20 -4.72
C ALA A 103 -8.90 -0.94 -5.19
N MET A 104 -8.50 0.23 -4.68
CA MET A 104 -9.10 1.51 -5.03
C MET A 104 -8.95 1.86 -6.52
N VAL A 105 -7.78 1.62 -7.13
CA VAL A 105 -7.59 1.86 -8.59
C VAL A 105 -8.37 0.89 -9.47
N ASN A 106 -8.84 -0.23 -8.92
CA ASN A 106 -9.79 -1.12 -9.59
C ASN A 106 -11.27 -0.76 -9.26
N GLY A 107 -11.47 0.30 -8.46
CA GLY A 107 -12.78 0.81 -8.10
C GLY A 107 -13.51 0.00 -7.04
N LEU A 108 -12.78 -0.67 -6.15
CA LEU A 108 -13.37 -1.36 -5.02
C LEU A 108 -13.47 -0.39 -3.84
N PRO A 109 -14.68 -0.12 -3.31
CA PRO A 109 -14.81 0.45 -1.99
C PRO A 109 -14.22 -0.50 -0.93
N GLU A 110 -13.81 0.05 0.20
CA GLU A 110 -13.09 -0.73 1.23
C GLU A 110 -13.88 -0.84 2.55
N VAL A 111 -13.84 -2.01 3.20
CA VAL A 111 -14.27 -2.18 4.60
C VAL A 111 -13.11 -2.79 5.39
N VAL A 112 -12.43 -1.95 6.15
CA VAL A 112 -11.09 -2.28 6.68
C VAL A 112 -10.93 -1.84 8.13
N LYS A 113 -10.05 -2.49 8.90
CA LYS A 113 -9.62 -1.94 10.19
C LYS A 113 -8.78 -0.69 9.96
N TYR A 114 -8.84 0.24 10.92
CA TYR A 114 -8.02 1.44 10.86
C TYR A 114 -6.53 1.07 10.95
N ASP A 115 -5.73 1.70 10.09
CA ASP A 115 -4.27 1.67 10.10
C ASP A 115 -3.77 3.05 9.63
N ASP A 116 -2.64 3.51 10.14
CA ASP A 116 -2.08 4.83 9.78
C ASP A 116 -1.74 4.94 8.28
N CYS A 117 -1.44 3.83 7.59
CA CYS A 117 -1.20 3.84 6.15
C CYS A 117 -2.45 4.21 5.32
N LEU A 118 -3.65 4.14 5.91
CA LEU A 118 -4.91 4.52 5.26
C LEU A 118 -5.23 6.02 5.40
N LYS A 119 -4.45 6.76 6.20
CA LYS A 119 -4.66 8.18 6.45
C LYS A 119 -4.55 8.99 5.15
N GLY A 120 -5.65 9.61 4.75
CA GLY A 120 -5.76 10.38 3.51
C GLY A 120 -6.03 9.54 2.26
N LEU A 121 -5.95 8.21 2.35
CA LEU A 121 -6.35 7.27 1.30
C LEU A 121 -7.83 6.90 1.44
N LEU A 122 -8.26 6.45 2.63
CA LEU A 122 -9.66 6.13 2.91
C LEU A 122 -10.37 7.34 3.53
N GLU A 123 -11.42 7.79 2.84
CA GLU A 123 -12.35 8.84 3.25
C GLU A 123 -13.70 8.19 3.61
N GLU A 124 -13.99 8.11 4.91
CA GLU A 124 -15.13 7.35 5.43
C GLU A 124 -16.47 7.83 4.85
N GLY A 125 -17.29 6.88 4.39
CA GLY A 125 -18.56 7.17 3.72
C GLY A 125 -18.44 7.59 2.25
N LYS A 126 -17.23 7.86 1.75
CA LYS A 126 -17.01 8.18 0.34
C LYS A 126 -16.46 7.01 -0.46
N ASN A 127 -15.37 6.40 -0.01
CA ASN A 127 -14.72 5.29 -0.71
C ASN A 127 -14.56 4.03 0.16
N GLY A 128 -15.09 4.05 1.38
CA GLY A 128 -15.04 2.91 2.27
C GLY A 128 -15.53 3.23 3.67
N PHE A 129 -15.35 2.26 4.56
CA PHE A 129 -15.69 2.35 5.97
C PHE A 129 -14.60 1.68 6.81
N TYR A 130 -14.29 2.29 7.95
CA TYR A 130 -13.54 1.62 8.99
C TYR A 130 -14.44 0.71 9.81
N PHE A 131 -13.86 -0.33 10.41
CA PHE A 131 -14.53 -1.11 11.45
C PHE A 131 -13.60 -1.47 12.60
N SER A 132 -14.16 -1.53 13.80
CA SER A 132 -13.50 -1.96 15.03
C SER A 132 -14.17 -3.20 15.65
N ASN A 133 -15.33 -3.58 15.14
CA ASN A 133 -16.15 -4.70 15.63
C ASN A 133 -17.03 -5.27 14.50
N ALA A 134 -17.68 -6.40 14.79
CA ALA A 134 -18.54 -7.12 13.85
C ALA A 134 -19.74 -6.28 13.35
N GLU A 135 -20.31 -5.42 14.21
CA GLU A 135 -21.46 -4.59 13.84
C GLU A 135 -21.07 -3.52 12.81
N GLU A 136 -19.94 -2.85 13.04
CA GLU A 136 -19.39 -1.86 12.10
C GLU A 136 -19.00 -2.49 10.78
N PHE A 137 -18.36 -3.67 10.79
CA PHE A 137 -18.05 -4.43 9.58
C PHE A 137 -19.31 -4.67 8.75
N LYS A 138 -20.34 -5.25 9.38
CA LYS A 138 -21.62 -5.54 8.74
C LYS A 138 -22.30 -4.27 8.22
N LYS A 139 -22.30 -3.20 9.02
CA LYS A 139 -22.91 -1.91 8.66
C LYS A 139 -22.19 -1.26 7.48
N GLY A 140 -20.87 -1.34 7.43
CA GLY A 140 -20.05 -0.84 6.31
C GLY A 140 -20.43 -1.54 5.01
N ILE A 141 -20.46 -2.87 5.00
CA ILE A 141 -20.88 -3.66 3.83
C ILE A 141 -22.31 -3.29 3.39
N LYS A 142 -23.26 -3.24 4.33
CA LYS A 142 -24.65 -2.87 4.04
C LYS A 142 -24.79 -1.46 3.49
N LYS A 143 -24.01 -0.49 3.99
CA LYS A 143 -24.01 0.88 3.47
C LYS A 143 -23.49 0.94 2.03
N ILE A 144 -22.43 0.20 1.71
CA ILE A 144 -21.89 0.12 0.34
C ILE A 144 -22.97 -0.38 -0.62
N PHE A 145 -23.69 -1.43 -0.25
CA PHE A 145 -24.72 -2.05 -1.07
C PHE A 145 -26.15 -1.55 -0.79
N ALA A 146 -26.30 -0.38 -0.15
CA ALA A 146 -27.62 0.14 0.23
C ALA A 146 -28.54 0.35 -0.98
N ASN A 147 -27.98 0.83 -2.08
CA ASN A 147 -28.63 0.88 -3.39
C ASN A 147 -27.57 1.01 -4.49
N ARG A 148 -27.99 0.89 -5.75
CA ARG A 148 -27.11 0.95 -6.92
C ARG A 148 -26.37 2.29 -7.03
N GLU A 149 -27.03 3.40 -6.74
CA GLU A 149 -26.44 4.74 -6.84
C GLU A 149 -25.30 4.91 -5.83
N THR A 150 -25.55 4.56 -4.56
CA THR A 150 -24.54 4.58 -3.50
C THR A 150 -23.33 3.74 -3.87
N TYR A 151 -23.54 2.50 -4.32
CA TYR A 151 -22.45 1.61 -4.73
C TYR A 151 -21.62 2.21 -5.88
N MET A 152 -22.28 2.73 -6.93
CA MET A 152 -21.59 3.32 -8.08
C MET A 152 -20.83 4.61 -7.71
N ASN A 153 -21.39 5.43 -6.81
CA ASN A 153 -20.71 6.62 -6.30
C ASN A 153 -19.48 6.27 -5.49
N MET A 154 -19.56 5.26 -4.60
CA MET A 154 -18.41 4.81 -3.83
C MET A 154 -17.31 4.22 -4.71
N LYS A 155 -17.68 3.45 -5.73
CA LYS A 155 -16.75 2.93 -6.75
C LYS A 155 -16.01 4.05 -7.48
N LYS A 156 -16.72 5.10 -7.90
CA LYS A 156 -16.11 6.29 -8.52
C LYS A 156 -15.16 7.03 -7.57
N ASN A 157 -15.55 7.16 -6.31
CA ASN A 157 -14.70 7.79 -5.29
C ASN A 157 -13.44 6.96 -5.00
N ALA A 158 -13.56 5.63 -4.93
CA ALA A 158 -12.42 4.73 -4.79
C ALA A 158 -11.40 4.93 -5.93
N LEU A 159 -11.87 4.96 -7.20
CA LEU A 159 -11.01 5.25 -8.35
C LEU A 159 -10.33 6.61 -8.22
N THR A 160 -11.08 7.63 -7.80
CA THR A 160 -10.56 9.00 -7.64
C THR A 160 -9.47 9.05 -6.57
N SER A 161 -9.68 8.39 -5.41
CA SER A 161 -8.70 8.33 -4.33
C SER A 161 -7.46 7.51 -4.72
N GLY A 162 -7.64 6.33 -5.31
CA GLY A 162 -6.51 5.48 -5.74
C GLY A 162 -5.63 6.15 -6.78
N ASN A 163 -6.20 6.90 -7.72
CA ASN A 163 -5.45 7.60 -8.76
C ASN A 163 -4.52 8.71 -8.23
N LYS A 164 -4.79 9.27 -7.03
CA LYS A 164 -3.87 10.20 -6.34
C LYS A 164 -2.53 9.54 -6.00
N TYR A 165 -2.47 8.22 -5.96
CA TYR A 165 -1.28 7.42 -5.64
C TYR A 165 -0.76 6.66 -6.86
N SER A 166 -1.12 7.11 -8.07
CA SER A 166 -0.57 6.58 -9.32
C SER A 166 0.95 6.71 -9.38
N LYS A 167 1.60 5.89 -10.21
CA LYS A 167 3.05 5.92 -10.41
C LYS A 167 3.51 7.30 -10.86
N GLU A 168 2.71 7.95 -11.70
CA GLU A 168 2.94 9.28 -12.23
C GLU A 168 2.91 10.33 -11.11
N GLU A 169 1.93 10.26 -10.21
CA GLU A 169 1.82 11.21 -9.10
C GLU A 169 2.91 11.00 -8.05
N PHE A 170 3.25 9.73 -7.77
CA PHE A 170 4.41 9.39 -6.96
C PHE A 170 5.71 9.93 -7.56
N ALA A 171 5.93 9.72 -8.87
CA ALA A 171 7.12 10.21 -9.56
C ALA A 171 7.23 11.74 -9.51
N LYS A 172 6.13 12.47 -9.70
CA LYS A 172 6.10 13.94 -9.54
C LYS A 172 6.46 14.38 -8.12
N SER A 173 5.91 13.71 -7.11
CA SER A 173 6.19 14.02 -5.70
C SER A 173 7.68 13.84 -5.38
N VAL A 174 8.26 12.70 -5.78
CA VAL A 174 9.70 12.44 -5.62
C VAL A 174 10.54 13.47 -6.38
N PHE A 175 10.14 13.82 -7.60
CA PHE A 175 10.82 14.81 -8.42
C PHE A 175 10.85 16.19 -7.74
N GLU A 176 9.73 16.64 -7.18
CA GLU A 176 9.67 17.92 -6.45
C GLU A 176 10.48 17.90 -5.16
N VAL A 177 10.55 16.75 -4.45
CA VAL A 177 11.46 16.58 -3.32
C VAL A 177 12.91 16.72 -3.75
N TYR A 178 13.32 16.08 -4.86
CA TYR A 178 14.69 16.20 -5.37
C TYR A 178 15.02 17.63 -5.82
N LYS A 179 14.09 18.28 -6.51
CA LYS A 179 14.22 19.69 -6.92
C LYS A 179 14.35 20.62 -5.71
N SER A 180 13.56 20.40 -4.66
CA SER A 180 13.65 21.12 -3.39
C SER A 180 14.97 20.85 -2.68
N ALA A 181 15.42 19.60 -2.63
CA ALA A 181 16.69 19.22 -2.03
C ALA A 181 17.86 19.90 -2.76
N ILE A 182 17.87 19.90 -4.10
CA ILE A 182 18.88 20.59 -4.92
C ILE A 182 18.83 22.10 -4.68
N LYS A 183 17.65 22.73 -4.68
CA LYS A 183 17.49 24.18 -4.45
C LYS A 183 17.98 24.60 -3.06
N ASN A 184 17.67 23.79 -2.05
CA ASN A 184 18.02 24.06 -0.66
C ASN A 184 19.40 23.52 -0.28
N TYR A 185 20.07 22.80 -1.20
CA TYR A 185 21.42 22.32 -1.00
C TYR A 185 22.38 23.50 -0.94
N LYS A 186 22.69 23.93 0.28
CA LYS A 186 23.81 24.83 0.52
C LYS A 186 25.07 24.00 0.40
N PHE A 187 25.83 24.23 -0.67
CA PHE A 187 27.20 23.72 -0.77
C PHE A 187 27.92 24.02 0.55
N PRO A 188 28.47 23.01 1.24
CA PRO A 188 29.29 23.27 2.40
C PRO A 188 30.44 24.19 1.95
N LYS A 189 30.50 25.42 2.47
CA LYS A 189 31.61 26.36 2.25
C LYS A 189 32.88 25.72 2.82
N LYS A 190 33.61 24.96 2.01
CA LYS A 190 34.88 24.36 2.40
C LYS A 190 35.86 24.55 1.25
N TYR A 191 36.51 25.73 1.19
CA TYR A 191 37.95 25.91 1.44
C TYR A 191 38.33 27.39 1.60
N SER A 192 39.21 27.62 2.59
CA SER A 192 39.80 28.87 3.07
C SER A 192 41.12 29.18 2.36
N THR A 193 41.63 30.39 2.54
CA THR A 193 42.87 30.97 1.99
C THR A 193 44.09 30.03 1.97
N THR A 194 44.96 30.27 0.97
CA THR A 194 46.23 29.60 0.68
C THR A 194 47.00 29.11 1.93
N MET A 195 47.22 27.80 2.09
CA MET A 195 48.07 27.22 3.13
C MET A 195 49.53 27.09 2.64
N LEU A 196 50.50 27.53 3.44
CA LEU A 196 51.94 27.40 3.17
C LEU A 196 52.57 26.39 4.14
N ARG A 197 53.39 25.44 3.63
CA ARG A 197 54.17 24.52 4.47
C ARG A 197 55.66 24.88 4.40
N LYS A 198 56.34 24.99 5.55
CA LYS A 198 57.81 25.17 5.64
C LYS A 198 58.50 23.83 5.33
N ILE A 199 59.46 23.83 4.41
CA ILE A 199 60.26 22.65 4.06
C ILE A 199 61.75 23.05 4.09
N LYS A 200 62.63 22.12 4.46
CA LYS A 200 64.08 22.30 4.44
C LYS A 200 64.61 21.69 3.14
N ILE A 201 65.21 22.49 2.26
CA ILE A 201 65.80 22.03 0.99
C ILE A 201 67.25 22.52 0.97
N GLY A 202 68.21 21.60 0.84
CA GLY A 202 69.65 21.94 0.80
C GLY A 202 70.12 22.75 2.02
N GLY A 203 69.64 22.42 3.22
CA GLY A 203 70.05 23.10 4.46
C GLY A 203 69.39 24.46 4.74
N LYS A 204 68.73 25.10 3.76
CA LYS A 204 68.02 26.38 3.94
C LYS A 204 66.50 26.17 4.11
N ARG A 205 65.83 27.05 4.89
CA ARG A 205 64.37 27.01 5.10
C ARG A 205 63.67 27.82 3.99
N GLN A 206 62.76 27.18 3.25
CA GLN A 206 61.91 27.84 2.25
C GLN A 206 60.43 27.45 2.42
N PHE A 207 59.52 28.31 1.96
CA PHE A 207 58.08 28.04 1.91
C PHE A 207 57.70 27.59 0.50
N ARG A 208 56.98 26.46 0.38
CA ARG A 208 56.46 26.00 -0.91
C ARG A 208 54.94 26.22 -0.94
N LYS A 209 54.44 26.92 -1.97
CA LYS A 209 52.99 27.04 -2.22
C LYS A 209 52.44 25.67 -2.59
N LEU A 210 51.42 25.21 -1.87
CA LEU A 210 50.58 24.09 -2.33
C LEU A 210 49.61 24.66 -3.39
N LYS A 211 49.44 23.98 -4.54
CA LYS A 211 48.49 24.43 -5.59
C LYS A 211 47.08 24.50 -4.99
N LYS A 212 46.30 25.52 -5.35
CA LYS A 212 44.89 25.66 -4.94
C LYS A 212 44.07 24.53 -5.58
N ILE A 213 43.30 23.81 -4.76
CA ILE A 213 42.44 22.69 -5.16
C ILE A 213 40.97 23.16 -5.18
N PRO A 214 40.33 23.36 -6.35
CA PRO A 214 38.89 23.65 -6.47
C PRO A 214 37.97 22.45 -6.27
N LEU A 215 36.68 22.77 -6.21
CA LEU A 215 35.89 22.62 -5.00
C LEU A 215 34.95 21.40 -4.96
N PRO A 216 34.46 20.84 -6.08
CA PRO A 216 33.65 19.63 -6.00
C PRO A 216 34.18 18.40 -6.75
N LEU A 217 35.43 18.43 -7.26
CA LEU A 217 36.37 17.26 -7.36
C LEU A 217 37.77 17.72 -7.84
N LEU A 218 38.04 19.03 -7.89
CA LEU A 218 38.91 19.58 -8.94
C LEU A 218 38.34 19.18 -10.33
N GLU A 219 37.04 19.42 -10.56
CA GLU A 219 35.93 18.44 -10.58
C GLU A 219 35.87 17.27 -11.57
N LYS A 220 36.82 17.11 -12.47
CA LYS A 220 36.93 15.96 -13.38
C LYS A 220 38.36 15.95 -13.86
N LEU A 221 39.22 15.06 -13.36
CA LEU A 221 40.50 14.68 -14.00
C LEU A 221 41.41 15.85 -14.48
N LYS A 222 41.20 16.34 -15.70
CA LYS A 222 42.13 17.09 -16.55
C LYS A 222 43.57 16.52 -16.50
N LEU A 223 43.93 15.39 -17.14
CA LEU A 223 43.64 15.01 -18.55
C LEU A 223 43.75 16.27 -19.44
N ASP A 224 44.93 16.71 -19.85
CA ASP A 224 46.18 16.00 -20.16
C ASP A 224 47.35 16.28 -19.19
#